data_AF-A0A1S9M2S0-F1
#
_entry.id   AF-A0A1S9M2S0-F1
#
_cell.length_a   1.000
_cell.length_b   1.000
_cell.length_c   1.000
_cell.angle_alpha   90.00
_cell.angle_beta   90.00
_cell.angle_gamma   90.00
#
_symmetry.space_group_name_H-M   'P 1'
#
loop_
_entity.id
_entity.type
_entity.pdbx_description
1 polymer ?
#
loop_
_entity_poly.entity_id
_entity_poly.type
_entity_poly.pdbx_seq_one_letter_code
_entity_poly.pdbx_strand_id
1 'polypeptide(L)'
;MLTVNAYAAPSASEALVPTTIERRDVGAHDVLIEIKYAGICHSDIHTVRGDWGPQSYPLAPGHEIAGIVTEVGPAVTRHKVGDRVGVGCMVNSCRECENCRKGEEQYCLKGMTGTYGAVDRDGTITQGGYSTHVVVTEDFVVRIPEGIELDAAAPLLCAGITTYSPLRHWGAGPGKKVGVVGLGGLGHMAVKLAHAMGAEVTVLSQSLKKMEDGLRLGADSYFATSDPATFEELARSFDLIINTVSAPIDISSYLQLLTLDGALVNVGAPAEPLPVNVFSLITGRRSFAGSAIGGIRETQEMLDFCAEHGLGAEIEVIPADKINDAYERVLASDVRYRFVIDSSTLG
;
A
#
# COMPACT_ATOMS: atom_id res chain seq x y z
N MET A 1 15.91 17.34 20.00
CA MET A 1 14.55 17.04 19.47
C MET A 1 14.18 18.09 18.45
N LEU A 2 13.69 17.65 17.29
CA LEU A 2 13.29 18.52 16.17
C LEU A 2 11.77 18.66 16.16
N THR A 3 11.25 19.88 16.31
CA THR A 3 9.82 20.16 16.16
C THR A 3 9.50 20.44 14.69
N VAL A 4 8.47 19.76 14.15
CA VAL A 4 8.12 19.85 12.72
C VAL A 4 6.64 20.13 12.52
N ASN A 5 6.32 20.86 11.45
CA ASN A 5 4.93 21.08 11.02
C ASN A 5 4.29 19.77 10.55
N ALA A 6 3.02 19.58 10.89
CA ALA A 6 2.26 18.38 10.61
C ALA A 6 0.75 18.65 10.53
N TYR A 7 0.01 17.69 10.00
CA TYR A 7 -1.43 17.56 10.17
C TYR A 7 -1.71 16.31 11.00
N ALA A 8 -2.49 16.48 12.07
CA ALA A 8 -2.81 15.38 12.98
C ALA A 8 -4.29 15.41 13.40
N ALA A 9 -4.81 14.23 13.73
CA ALA A 9 -6.14 14.08 14.27
C ALA A 9 -6.09 14.31 15.78
N PRO A 10 -6.89 15.23 16.35
CA PRO A 10 -6.99 15.41 17.80
C PRO A 10 -7.73 14.26 18.50
N SER A 11 -8.65 13.60 17.78
CA SER A 11 -9.43 12.45 18.26
C SER A 11 -9.98 11.63 17.08
N ALA A 12 -10.64 10.51 17.37
CA ALA A 12 -11.20 9.62 16.36
C ALA A 12 -12.33 10.21 15.50
N SER A 13 -12.96 11.29 15.99
CA SER A 13 -14.14 11.91 15.37
C SER A 13 -13.87 13.31 14.84
N GLU A 14 -12.68 13.86 15.07
CA GLU A 14 -12.33 15.21 14.64
C GLU A 14 -11.52 15.20 13.34
N ALA A 15 -11.68 16.25 12.55
CA ALA A 15 -10.91 16.44 11.34
C ALA A 15 -9.42 16.62 11.65
N LEU A 16 -8.57 16.32 10.66
CA LEU A 16 -7.14 16.61 10.74
C LEU A 16 -6.93 18.13 10.80
N VAL A 17 -6.09 18.59 11.71
CA VAL A 17 -5.77 20.02 11.90
C VAL A 17 -4.26 20.27 11.75
N PRO A 18 -3.85 21.46 11.26
CA PRO A 18 -2.46 21.88 11.32
C PRO A 18 -1.96 21.89 12.76
N THR A 19 -0.77 21.34 12.99
CA THR A 19 -0.14 21.27 14.30
C THR A 19 1.38 21.16 14.15
N THR A 20 2.07 20.93 15.27
CA THR A 20 3.46 20.50 15.29
C THR A 20 3.61 19.19 16.06
N ILE A 21 4.61 18.40 15.72
CA ILE A 21 5.00 17.18 16.43
C ILE A 21 6.51 17.21 16.71
N GLU A 22 6.94 16.53 17.77
CA GLU A 22 8.35 16.35 18.07
C GLU A 22 8.88 15.08 17.42
N ARG A 23 10.02 15.19 16.75
CA ARG A 23 10.83 14.07 16.29
C ARG A 23 11.96 13.82 17.28
N ARG A 24 12.19 12.55 17.58
CA ARG A 24 13.38 12.11 18.31
C ARG A 24 14.66 12.53 17.57
N ASP A 25 15.75 12.64 18.31
CA ASP A 25 17.05 12.93 17.71
C ASP A 25 17.52 11.78 16.80
N VAL A 26 18.35 12.12 15.81
CA VAL A 26 18.96 11.15 14.90
C VAL A 26 19.94 10.28 15.70
N GLY A 27 19.57 9.01 15.89
CA GLY A 27 20.42 8.02 16.53
C GLY A 27 21.50 7.48 15.60
N ALA A 28 22.33 6.57 16.10
CA ALA A 28 23.50 6.07 15.38
C ALA A 28 23.18 5.46 14.00
N HIS A 29 22.04 4.77 13.88
CA HIS A 29 21.60 4.05 12.69
C HIS A 29 20.39 4.69 12.01
N ASP A 30 20.09 5.95 12.33
CA ASP A 30 18.91 6.63 11.82
C ASP A 30 19.25 7.60 10.70
N VAL A 31 18.25 7.85 9.88
CA VAL A 31 18.27 8.90 8.87
C VAL A 31 17.13 9.86 9.14
N LEU A 32 17.41 11.16 9.01
CA LEU A 32 16.40 12.21 8.94
C LEU A 32 16.05 12.43 7.49
N ILE A 33 14.75 12.41 7.19
CA ILE A 33 14.22 12.57 5.85
C ILE A 33 13.35 13.82 5.84
N GLU A 34 13.67 14.77 4.96
CA GLU A 34 12.76 15.82 4.56
C GLU A 34 11.72 15.21 3.62
N ILE A 35 10.47 15.18 4.07
CA ILE A 35 9.36 14.61 3.32
C ILE A 35 8.99 15.59 2.22
N LYS A 36 9.00 15.12 0.98
CA LYS A 36 8.51 15.89 -0.18
C LYS A 36 7.05 15.56 -0.46
N TYR A 37 6.70 14.28 -0.35
CA TYR A 37 5.38 13.78 -0.64
C TYR A 37 4.94 12.70 0.34
N ALA A 38 3.64 12.71 0.67
CA ALA A 38 2.99 11.66 1.44
C ALA A 38 1.70 11.21 0.76
N GLY A 39 1.59 9.94 0.40
CA GLY A 39 0.36 9.37 -0.17
C GLY A 39 -0.77 9.24 0.86
N ILE A 40 -2.02 9.33 0.40
CA ILE A 40 -3.22 9.07 1.21
C ILE A 40 -3.78 7.68 0.88
N CYS A 41 -3.90 6.85 1.89
CA CYS A 41 -4.45 5.49 1.83
C CYS A 41 -5.75 5.36 2.64
N HIS A 42 -6.59 4.38 2.31
CA HIS A 42 -7.74 4.01 3.15
C HIS A 42 -7.29 3.64 4.58
N SER A 43 -6.10 3.04 4.72
CA SER A 43 -5.53 2.70 6.01
C SER A 43 -5.30 3.93 6.90
N ASP A 44 -4.98 5.11 6.34
CA ASP A 44 -4.86 6.33 7.14
C ASP A 44 -6.20 6.74 7.74
N ILE A 45 -7.28 6.63 6.95
CA ILE A 45 -8.65 6.97 7.36
C ILE A 45 -9.15 5.98 8.42
N HIS A 46 -9.03 4.68 8.16
CA HIS A 46 -9.50 3.63 9.08
C HIS A 46 -8.75 3.65 10.40
N THR A 47 -7.43 3.90 10.39
CA THR A 47 -6.67 4.05 11.63
C THR A 47 -7.13 5.29 12.38
N VAL A 48 -7.20 6.46 11.75
CA VAL A 48 -7.65 7.70 12.42
C VAL A 48 -9.06 7.58 12.97
N ARG A 49 -9.96 6.82 12.34
CA ARG A 49 -11.34 6.62 12.86
C ARG A 49 -11.42 5.53 13.93
N GLY A 50 -10.36 4.75 14.14
CA GLY A 50 -10.33 3.65 15.10
C GLY A 50 -11.11 2.41 14.66
N ASP A 51 -11.36 2.25 13.35
CA ASP A 51 -12.14 1.13 12.79
C ASP A 51 -11.47 -0.23 13.07
N TRP A 52 -10.16 -0.23 13.27
CA TRP A 52 -9.35 -1.41 13.60
C TRP A 52 -8.90 -1.44 15.07
N GLY A 53 -9.45 -0.56 15.90
CA GLY A 53 -9.18 -0.49 17.34
C GLY A 53 -8.73 0.89 17.82
N PRO A 54 -8.65 1.10 19.15
CA PRO A 54 -8.32 2.39 19.76
C PRO A 54 -6.95 2.92 19.33
N GLN A 55 -6.84 4.24 19.17
CA GLN A 55 -5.59 4.93 18.82
C GLN A 55 -5.17 5.92 19.91
N SER A 56 -3.87 6.26 19.92
CA SER A 56 -3.31 7.35 20.72
C SER A 56 -3.31 8.66 19.94
N TYR A 57 -3.98 9.68 20.48
CA TYR A 57 -4.05 11.02 19.89
C TYR A 57 -3.23 12.04 20.69
N PRO A 58 -2.72 13.12 20.06
CA PRO A 58 -2.83 13.45 18.64
C PRO A 58 -2.06 12.48 17.74
N LEU A 59 -2.62 12.17 16.56
CA LEU A 59 -2.05 11.22 15.61
C LEU A 59 -1.89 11.84 14.24
N ALA A 60 -0.64 12.00 13.78
CA ALA A 60 -0.31 12.29 12.39
C ALA A 60 -0.23 10.96 11.62
N PRO A 61 -1.12 10.69 10.65
CA PRO A 61 -1.05 9.48 9.83
C PRO A 61 -0.06 9.64 8.65
N GLY A 62 -0.11 8.74 7.68
CA GLY A 62 0.73 8.73 6.48
C GLY A 62 1.84 7.67 6.56
N HIS A 63 1.79 6.68 5.67
CA HIS A 63 2.78 5.60 5.57
C HIS A 63 3.29 5.39 4.13
N GLU A 64 3.15 6.41 3.30
CA GLU A 64 3.54 6.42 1.88
C GLU A 64 4.48 7.60 1.66
N ILE A 65 5.65 7.57 2.29
CA ILE A 65 6.53 8.74 2.45
C ILE A 65 7.61 8.70 1.38
N ALA A 66 7.74 9.75 0.59
CA ALA A 66 8.84 9.95 -0.35
C ALA A 66 9.56 11.28 -0.07
N GLY A 67 10.88 11.25 -0.01
CA GLY A 67 11.65 12.42 0.43
C GLY A 67 13.14 12.35 0.14
N ILE A 68 13.87 13.26 0.79
CA ILE A 68 15.32 13.42 0.65
C ILE A 68 15.97 13.31 2.02
N VAL A 69 17.04 12.52 2.11
CA VAL A 69 17.84 12.42 3.34
C VAL A 69 18.55 13.74 3.61
N THR A 70 18.34 14.32 4.79
CA THR A 70 18.97 15.59 5.22
C THR A 70 20.00 15.42 6.33
N GLU A 71 19.93 14.33 7.10
CA GLU A 71 20.91 13.99 8.14
C GLU A 71 21.02 12.47 8.26
N VAL A 72 22.20 11.97 8.61
CA VAL A 72 22.44 10.54 8.87
C VAL A 72 23.22 10.35 10.16
N GLY A 73 22.89 9.30 10.90
CA GLY A 73 23.61 8.88 12.08
C GLY A 73 25.04 8.41 11.76
N PRO A 74 25.96 8.47 12.72
CA PRO A 74 27.38 8.13 12.53
C PRO A 74 27.65 6.66 12.16
N ALA A 75 26.69 5.75 12.33
CA ALA A 75 26.81 4.34 11.98
C ALA A 75 25.95 3.94 10.76
N VAL A 76 25.32 4.90 10.09
CA VAL A 76 24.58 4.66 8.84
C VAL A 76 25.53 4.30 7.72
N THR A 77 25.17 3.28 6.95
CA THR A 77 25.98 2.77 5.83
C THR A 77 25.19 2.62 4.53
N ARG A 78 23.86 2.54 4.60
CA ARG A 78 22.98 2.30 3.44
C ARG A 78 22.59 3.56 2.68
N HIS A 79 22.59 4.71 3.36
CA HIS A 79 22.10 5.98 2.85
C HIS A 79 23.06 7.13 3.19
N LYS A 80 22.98 8.22 2.43
CA LYS A 80 23.72 9.46 2.66
C LYS A 80 22.82 10.67 2.42
N VAL A 81 23.23 11.82 2.94
CA VAL A 81 22.56 13.10 2.68
C VAL A 81 22.42 13.34 1.17
N GLY A 82 21.22 13.74 0.74
CA GLY A 82 20.86 13.95 -0.66
C GLY A 82 20.22 12.75 -1.36
N ASP A 83 20.21 11.56 -0.74
CA ASP A 83 19.58 10.39 -1.33
C ASP A 83 18.05 10.56 -1.42
N ARG A 84 17.48 10.12 -2.55
CA ARG A 84 16.03 9.95 -2.76
C ARG A 84 15.58 8.66 -2.08
N VAL A 85 14.71 8.79 -1.08
CA VAL A 85 14.32 7.67 -0.23
C VAL A 85 12.82 7.62 0.03
N GLY A 86 12.35 6.44 0.38
CA GLY A 86 10.98 6.18 0.78
C GLY A 86 10.87 5.42 2.09
N VAL A 87 9.74 5.61 2.79
CA VAL A 87 9.35 4.86 3.99
C VAL A 87 7.91 4.38 3.81
N GLY A 88 7.73 3.06 3.92
CA GLY A 88 6.43 2.41 3.75
C GLY A 88 5.65 2.25 5.06
N CYS A 89 4.92 1.15 5.18
CA CYS A 89 4.01 0.84 6.31
C CYS A 89 4.69 0.46 7.63
N MET A 90 6.01 0.29 7.65
CA MET A 90 6.76 -0.12 8.83
C MET A 90 8.06 0.67 8.99
N VAL A 91 8.40 0.96 10.24
CA VAL A 91 9.62 1.67 10.63
C VAL A 91 10.54 0.82 11.51
N ASN A 92 10.07 -0.34 11.99
CA ASN A 92 10.89 -1.25 12.78
C ASN A 92 10.35 -2.69 12.82
N SER A 93 11.17 -3.62 13.32
CA SER A 93 10.79 -5.00 13.65
C SER A 93 11.73 -5.56 14.72
N CYS A 94 11.61 -6.86 15.06
CA CYS A 94 12.58 -7.46 16.00
C CYS A 94 13.93 -7.80 15.35
N ARG A 95 13.98 -7.90 14.01
CA ARG A 95 15.19 -8.17 13.23
C ARG A 95 15.89 -9.53 13.48
N GLU A 96 15.40 -10.31 14.44
CA GLU A 96 16.06 -11.55 14.87
C GLU A 96 15.22 -12.81 14.67
N CYS A 97 13.90 -12.69 14.52
CA CYS A 97 13.03 -13.85 14.29
C CYS A 97 13.24 -14.42 12.88
N GLU A 98 12.78 -15.64 12.65
CA GLU A 98 12.98 -16.32 11.37
C GLU A 98 12.39 -15.57 10.17
N ASN A 99 11.26 -14.87 10.35
CA ASN A 99 10.63 -14.09 9.28
C ASN A 99 11.45 -12.85 8.94
N CYS A 100 11.87 -12.09 9.95
CA CYS A 100 12.78 -10.96 9.75
C CYS A 100 14.09 -11.39 9.08
N ARG A 101 14.68 -12.53 9.49
CA ARG A 101 15.91 -13.05 8.87
C ARG A 101 15.74 -13.48 7.41
N LYS A 102 14.52 -13.79 6.99
CA LYS A 102 14.15 -14.07 5.58
C LYS A 102 13.84 -12.79 4.78
N GLY A 103 13.89 -11.62 5.42
CA GLY A 103 13.49 -10.34 4.82
C GLY A 103 11.98 -10.19 4.71
N GLU A 104 11.24 -10.80 5.64
CA GLU A 104 9.78 -10.76 5.75
C GLU A 104 9.39 -10.05 7.06
N GLU A 105 9.87 -8.81 7.24
CA GLU A 105 9.70 -8.05 8.48
C GLU A 105 8.24 -7.73 8.81
N GLN A 106 7.38 -7.63 7.79
CA GLN A 106 5.94 -7.45 7.92
C GLN A 106 5.25 -8.60 8.67
N TYR A 107 5.84 -9.79 8.62
CA TYR A 107 5.37 -10.98 9.35
C TYR A 107 6.20 -11.27 10.61
N CYS A 108 6.89 -10.27 11.15
CA CYS A 108 7.68 -10.40 12.38
C CYS A 108 6.90 -11.10 13.51
N LEU A 109 7.45 -12.19 14.06
CA LEU A 109 6.81 -12.97 15.14
C LEU A 109 6.67 -12.19 16.46
N LYS A 110 7.40 -11.09 16.61
CA LYS A 110 7.29 -10.17 17.76
C LYS A 110 6.59 -8.85 17.38
N GLY A 111 5.89 -8.83 16.24
CA GLY A 111 5.26 -7.65 15.67
C GLY A 111 6.24 -6.74 14.93
N MET A 112 5.79 -6.23 13.77
CA MET A 112 6.40 -5.06 13.14
C MET A 112 5.93 -3.78 13.85
N THR A 113 6.69 -2.70 13.73
CA THR A 113 6.30 -1.37 14.22
C THR A 113 5.78 -0.56 13.03
N GLY A 114 4.51 -0.19 13.08
CA GLY A 114 3.86 0.62 12.06
C GLY A 114 4.37 2.06 12.02
N THR A 115 4.33 2.68 10.86
CA THR A 115 4.86 4.04 10.62
C THR A 115 4.16 5.13 11.42
N TYR A 116 2.91 4.91 11.82
CA TYR A 116 2.19 5.77 12.75
C TYR A 116 1.27 4.95 13.66
N GLY A 117 0.92 5.52 14.81
CA GLY A 117 -0.05 4.96 15.75
C GLY A 117 0.41 3.70 16.48
N ALA A 118 1.66 3.28 16.29
CA ALA A 118 2.24 2.10 16.93
C ALA A 118 3.20 2.51 18.06
N VAL A 119 3.32 1.66 19.08
CA VAL A 119 4.38 1.80 20.10
C VAL A 119 5.70 1.34 19.48
N ASP A 120 6.67 2.24 19.37
CA ASP A 120 8.02 1.91 18.90
C ASP A 120 8.84 1.22 20.02
N ARG A 121 10.04 0.77 19.66
CA ARG A 121 10.96 0.05 20.56
C ARG A 121 11.48 0.91 21.71
N ASP A 122 11.43 2.22 21.57
CA ASP A 122 11.76 3.19 22.63
C ASP A 122 10.55 3.55 23.52
N GLY A 123 9.37 2.98 23.23
CA GLY A 123 8.13 3.23 23.96
C GLY A 123 7.35 4.45 23.51
N THR A 124 7.84 5.22 22.53
CA THR A 124 7.11 6.35 21.95
C THR A 124 6.02 5.88 20.98
N ILE A 125 5.05 6.75 20.70
CA ILE A 125 4.06 6.50 19.65
C ILE A 125 4.61 7.02 18.32
N THR A 126 4.66 6.16 17.31
CA THR A 126 5.09 6.55 15.97
C THR A 126 4.14 7.58 15.35
N GLN A 127 4.71 8.54 14.65
CA GLN A 127 3.99 9.63 13.97
C GLN A 127 4.37 9.61 12.49
N GLY A 128 3.38 9.69 11.61
CA GLY A 128 3.51 9.36 10.20
C GLY A 128 4.00 10.50 9.31
N GLY A 129 3.72 10.33 8.02
CA GLY A 129 4.17 11.13 6.89
C GLY A 129 3.44 12.44 6.66
N TYR A 130 2.34 12.72 7.36
CA TYR A 130 1.62 13.99 7.24
C TYR A 130 2.34 15.08 8.04
N SER A 131 3.63 15.22 7.80
CA SER A 131 4.57 16.12 8.45
C SER A 131 5.74 16.44 7.52
N THR A 132 6.51 17.47 7.85
CA THR A 132 7.62 17.90 6.98
C THR A 132 8.86 17.01 7.07
N HIS A 133 9.07 16.31 8.19
CA HIS A 133 10.21 15.40 8.35
C HIS A 133 9.85 14.15 9.14
N VAL A 134 10.63 13.09 8.95
CA VAL A 134 10.58 11.84 9.73
C VAL A 134 12.00 11.34 10.02
N VAL A 135 12.18 10.70 11.17
CA VAL A 135 13.42 10.01 11.55
C VAL A 135 13.14 8.51 11.57
N VAL A 136 13.88 7.74 10.76
CA VAL A 136 13.71 6.29 10.62
C VAL A 136 15.06 5.61 10.60
N THR A 137 15.12 4.43 11.18
CA THR A 137 16.31 3.56 11.12
C THR A 137 16.60 3.12 9.67
N GLU A 138 17.87 3.16 9.25
CA GLU A 138 18.29 2.94 7.85
C GLU A 138 17.79 1.62 7.24
N ASP A 139 17.58 0.60 8.06
CA ASP A 139 17.12 -0.74 7.64
C ASP A 139 15.67 -0.76 7.15
N PHE A 140 14.88 0.27 7.45
CA PHE A 140 13.46 0.40 7.06
C PHE A 140 13.24 1.51 6.02
N VAL A 141 14.33 2.04 5.48
CA VAL A 141 14.32 3.08 4.46
C VAL A 141 14.76 2.46 3.14
N VAL A 142 13.95 2.64 2.10
CA VAL A 142 14.24 2.16 0.74
C VAL A 142 14.70 3.32 -0.14
N ARG A 143 15.51 3.03 -1.15
CA ARG A 143 15.91 4.01 -2.17
C ARG A 143 14.81 4.11 -3.21
N ILE A 144 14.47 5.34 -3.61
CA ILE A 144 13.62 5.61 -4.77
C ILE A 144 14.52 5.86 -5.98
N PRO A 145 14.52 4.99 -7.01
CA PRO A 145 15.36 5.18 -8.20
C PRO A 145 14.98 6.42 -9.01
N GLU A 146 15.92 6.97 -9.79
CA GLU A 146 15.67 8.16 -10.61
C GLU A 146 14.60 7.98 -11.70
N GLY A 147 14.30 6.73 -12.09
CA GLY A 147 13.27 6.41 -13.08
C GLY A 147 11.82 6.61 -12.62
N ILE A 148 11.58 6.99 -11.36
CA ILE A 148 10.25 7.26 -10.81
C ILE A 148 10.29 8.55 -9.98
N GLU A 149 9.45 9.52 -10.34
CA GLU A 149 9.29 10.75 -9.57
C GLU A 149 8.77 10.47 -8.15
N LEU A 150 9.19 11.29 -7.18
CA LEU A 150 8.94 11.03 -5.75
C LEU A 150 7.44 10.97 -5.42
N ASP A 151 6.65 11.84 -6.03
CA ASP A 151 5.19 11.90 -5.87
C ASP A 151 4.52 10.61 -6.37
N ALA A 152 4.89 10.13 -7.55
CA ALA A 152 4.37 8.90 -8.14
C ALA A 152 4.91 7.64 -7.45
N ALA A 153 6.08 7.72 -6.81
CA ALA A 153 6.67 6.64 -6.02
C ALA A 153 6.04 6.48 -4.64
N ALA A 154 5.57 7.57 -4.02
CA ALA A 154 5.03 7.54 -2.66
C ALA A 154 3.94 6.46 -2.48
N PRO A 155 2.91 6.38 -3.35
CA PRO A 155 1.88 5.34 -3.22
C PRO A 155 2.35 3.90 -3.48
N LEU A 156 3.52 3.72 -4.12
CA LEU A 156 4.09 2.39 -4.36
C LEU A 156 4.54 1.73 -3.05
N LEU A 157 4.94 2.53 -2.05
CA LEU A 157 5.43 2.09 -0.74
C LEU A 157 4.34 1.40 0.11
N CYS A 158 3.09 1.45 -0.33
CA CYS A 158 1.97 0.69 0.23
C CYS A 158 1.23 -0.09 -0.86
N ALA A 159 0.49 0.58 -1.76
CA ALA A 159 -0.33 -0.10 -2.76
C ALA A 159 0.50 -0.88 -3.78
N GLY A 160 1.65 -0.34 -4.19
CA GLY A 160 2.58 -1.01 -5.09
C GLY A 160 3.07 -2.32 -4.49
N ILE A 161 3.72 -2.27 -3.34
CA ILE A 161 4.26 -3.49 -2.68
C ILE A 161 3.16 -4.48 -2.28
N THR A 162 2.01 -3.99 -1.79
CA THR A 162 0.88 -4.86 -1.39
C THR A 162 0.34 -5.67 -2.55
N THR A 163 0.44 -5.17 -3.78
CA THR A 163 -0.01 -5.90 -4.98
C THR A 163 1.14 -6.64 -5.65
N TYR A 164 2.36 -6.12 -5.62
CA TYR A 164 3.56 -6.78 -6.13
C TYR A 164 3.87 -8.08 -5.39
N SER A 165 3.84 -8.08 -4.06
CA SER A 165 4.19 -9.25 -3.24
C SER A 165 3.37 -10.50 -3.60
N PRO A 166 2.01 -10.45 -3.64
CA PRO A 166 1.23 -11.61 -4.07
C PRO A 166 1.36 -11.93 -5.57
N LEU A 167 1.53 -10.93 -6.45
CA LEU A 167 1.80 -11.22 -7.87
C LEU A 167 3.09 -12.04 -8.03
N ARG A 168 4.16 -11.65 -7.33
CA ARG A 168 5.43 -12.37 -7.32
C ARG A 168 5.33 -13.74 -6.64
N HIS A 169 4.70 -13.83 -5.47
CA HIS A 169 4.59 -15.06 -4.69
C HIS A 169 3.83 -16.17 -5.43
N TRP A 170 2.74 -15.81 -6.13
CA TRP A 170 1.94 -16.75 -6.92
C TRP A 170 2.37 -16.83 -8.39
N GLY A 171 3.50 -16.22 -8.75
CA GLY A 171 4.14 -16.39 -10.05
C GLY A 171 3.33 -15.82 -11.22
N ALA A 172 2.75 -14.63 -11.05
CA ALA A 172 2.20 -13.86 -12.17
C ALA A 172 3.28 -13.67 -13.25
N GLY A 173 2.90 -13.79 -14.52
CA GLY A 173 3.80 -13.62 -15.65
C GLY A 173 3.34 -14.35 -16.92
N PRO A 174 4.23 -14.58 -17.90
CA PRO A 174 3.87 -15.14 -19.19
C PRO A 174 3.13 -16.47 -19.07
N GLY A 175 1.98 -16.56 -19.73
CA GLY A 175 1.12 -17.75 -19.73
C GLY A 175 0.20 -17.87 -18.52
N LYS A 176 0.17 -16.88 -17.62
CA LYS A 176 -0.78 -16.81 -16.50
C LYS A 176 -1.92 -15.84 -16.80
N LYS A 177 -3.14 -16.23 -16.45
CA LYS A 177 -4.32 -15.36 -16.45
C LYS A 177 -4.58 -14.82 -15.06
N VAL A 178 -4.48 -13.51 -14.90
CA VAL A 178 -4.62 -12.79 -13.63
C VAL A 178 -5.91 -11.96 -13.62
N GLY A 179 -6.81 -12.26 -12.68
CA GLY A 179 -7.97 -11.42 -12.39
C GLY A 179 -7.64 -10.35 -11.35
N VAL A 180 -8.01 -9.10 -11.58
CA VAL A 180 -7.91 -8.03 -10.58
C VAL A 180 -9.32 -7.58 -10.20
N VAL A 181 -9.73 -7.83 -8.96
CA VAL A 181 -11.06 -7.42 -8.46
C VAL A 181 -10.97 -6.02 -7.85
N GLY A 182 -11.74 -5.10 -8.44
CA GLY A 182 -11.76 -3.68 -8.10
C GLY A 182 -10.67 -2.88 -8.84
N LEU A 183 -11.04 -1.69 -9.32
CA LEU A 183 -10.11 -0.76 -9.98
C LEU A 183 -10.01 0.55 -9.18
N GLY A 184 -9.29 0.50 -8.06
CA GLY A 184 -9.01 1.61 -7.15
C GLY A 184 -7.51 1.81 -6.92
N GLY A 185 -7.13 2.32 -5.74
CA GLY A 185 -5.73 2.57 -5.38
C GLY A 185 -4.82 1.34 -5.46
N LEU A 186 -5.26 0.18 -4.96
CA LEU A 186 -4.52 -1.08 -5.14
C LEU A 186 -4.75 -1.66 -6.56
N GLY A 187 -6.01 -1.70 -7.01
CA GLY A 187 -6.38 -2.30 -8.29
C GLY A 187 -5.59 -1.76 -9.49
N HIS A 188 -5.41 -0.44 -9.60
CA HIS A 188 -4.66 0.13 -10.73
C HIS A 188 -3.18 -0.30 -10.71
N MET A 189 -2.57 -0.42 -9.52
CA MET A 189 -1.20 -0.93 -9.40
C MET A 189 -1.12 -2.42 -9.72
N ALA A 190 -2.09 -3.23 -9.26
CA ALA A 190 -2.13 -4.65 -9.59
C ALA A 190 -2.21 -4.89 -11.11
N VAL A 191 -3.02 -4.09 -11.83
CA VAL A 191 -3.11 -4.17 -13.30
C VAL A 191 -1.77 -3.83 -13.95
N LYS A 192 -1.18 -2.67 -13.61
CA LYS A 192 0.10 -2.22 -14.19
C LYS A 192 1.22 -3.22 -13.94
N LEU A 193 1.32 -3.74 -12.72
CA LEU A 193 2.36 -4.68 -12.32
C LEU A 193 2.17 -6.05 -12.98
N ALA A 194 0.96 -6.61 -12.97
CA ALA A 194 0.68 -7.90 -13.61
C ALA A 194 0.93 -7.85 -15.13
N HIS A 195 0.53 -6.75 -15.77
CA HIS A 195 0.80 -6.52 -17.18
C HIS A 195 2.31 -6.44 -17.47
N ALA A 196 3.05 -5.64 -16.69
CA ALA A 196 4.50 -5.52 -16.84
C ALA A 196 5.26 -6.83 -16.55
N MET A 197 4.72 -7.69 -15.67
CA MET A 197 5.24 -9.05 -15.47
C MET A 197 4.94 -9.99 -16.66
N GLY A 198 4.07 -9.60 -17.59
CA GLY A 198 3.72 -10.35 -18.80
C GLY A 198 2.52 -11.29 -18.64
N ALA A 199 1.69 -11.10 -17.62
CA ALA A 199 0.45 -11.85 -17.47
C ALA A 199 -0.65 -11.35 -18.43
N GLU A 200 -1.64 -12.21 -18.73
CA GLU A 200 -2.91 -11.80 -19.32
C GLU A 200 -3.83 -11.30 -18.20
N VAL A 201 -4.19 -10.02 -18.23
CA VAL A 201 -4.85 -9.32 -17.12
C VAL A 201 -6.31 -9.03 -17.43
N THR A 202 -7.21 -9.49 -16.57
CA THR A 202 -8.64 -9.14 -16.62
C THR A 202 -9.04 -8.34 -15.39
N VAL A 203 -9.65 -7.18 -15.60
CA VAL A 203 -10.25 -6.41 -14.51
C VAL A 203 -11.70 -6.83 -14.27
N LEU A 204 -12.02 -7.13 -13.01
CA LEU A 204 -13.36 -7.46 -12.54
C LEU A 204 -13.85 -6.33 -11.64
N SER A 205 -14.88 -5.60 -12.06
CA SER A 205 -15.36 -4.43 -11.33
C SER A 205 -16.88 -4.41 -11.30
N GLN A 206 -17.49 -3.74 -10.32
CA GLN A 206 -18.95 -3.68 -10.20
C GLN A 206 -19.63 -3.07 -11.44
N SER A 207 -18.94 -2.19 -12.19
CA SER A 207 -19.49 -1.57 -13.40
C SER A 207 -18.39 -1.33 -14.45
N LEU A 208 -18.80 -1.04 -15.68
CA LEU A 208 -17.90 -0.71 -16.80
C LEU A 208 -17.37 0.74 -16.77
N LYS A 209 -17.71 1.56 -15.75
CA LYS A 209 -17.37 2.99 -15.70
C LYS A 209 -15.87 3.30 -15.81
N LYS A 210 -14.99 2.37 -15.43
CA LYS A 210 -13.54 2.50 -15.48
C LYS A 210 -12.89 1.56 -16.51
N MET A 211 -13.66 1.08 -17.48
CA MET A 211 -13.17 0.13 -18.48
C MET A 211 -12.02 0.72 -19.31
N GLU A 212 -12.19 1.93 -19.85
CA GLU A 212 -11.17 2.60 -20.66
C GLU A 212 -9.86 2.79 -19.89
N ASP A 213 -9.96 3.18 -18.61
CA ASP A 213 -8.79 3.26 -17.74
C ASP A 213 -8.14 1.89 -17.52
N GLY A 214 -8.94 0.85 -17.23
CA GLY A 214 -8.41 -0.50 -17.04
C GLY A 214 -7.60 -0.99 -18.24
N LEU A 215 -8.12 -0.80 -19.45
CA LEU A 215 -7.42 -1.14 -20.70
C LEU A 215 -6.17 -0.30 -20.89
N ARG A 216 -6.25 1.03 -20.65
CA ARG A 216 -5.10 1.95 -20.73
C ARG A 216 -3.98 1.60 -19.74
N LEU A 217 -4.35 1.08 -18.56
CA LEU A 217 -3.42 0.65 -17.51
C LEU A 217 -2.72 -0.69 -17.83
N GLY A 218 -3.18 -1.43 -18.84
CA GLY A 218 -2.59 -2.70 -19.27
C GLY A 218 -3.49 -3.92 -19.13
N ALA A 219 -4.77 -3.77 -18.80
CA ALA A 219 -5.69 -4.90 -18.83
C ALA A 219 -5.98 -5.35 -20.27
N ASP A 220 -5.95 -6.65 -20.52
CA ASP A 220 -6.37 -7.26 -21.79
C ASP A 220 -7.90 -7.32 -21.91
N SER A 221 -8.59 -7.39 -20.77
CA SER A 221 -10.06 -7.49 -20.72
C SER A 221 -10.65 -6.87 -19.46
N TYR A 222 -11.94 -6.54 -19.52
CA TYR A 222 -12.67 -5.93 -18.41
C TYR A 222 -14.10 -6.43 -18.37
N PHE A 223 -14.59 -6.82 -17.19
CA PHE A 223 -15.95 -7.32 -17.01
C PHE A 223 -16.67 -6.65 -15.83
N ALA A 224 -17.98 -6.50 -15.99
CA ALA A 224 -18.87 -6.00 -14.94
C ALA A 224 -19.38 -7.15 -14.08
N THR A 225 -19.00 -7.21 -12.81
CA THR A 225 -19.44 -8.25 -11.86
C THR A 225 -20.87 -8.04 -11.39
N SER A 226 -21.51 -6.91 -11.71
CA SER A 226 -22.96 -6.72 -11.53
C SER A 226 -23.78 -7.52 -12.55
N ASP A 227 -23.18 -7.91 -13.67
CA ASP A 227 -23.79 -8.83 -14.63
C ASP A 227 -23.49 -10.27 -14.20
N PRO A 228 -24.51 -11.05 -13.81
CA PRO A 228 -24.32 -12.44 -13.40
C PRO A 228 -23.67 -13.31 -14.48
N ALA A 229 -23.86 -12.99 -15.77
CA ALA A 229 -23.29 -13.74 -16.89
C ALA A 229 -21.76 -13.75 -16.85
N THR A 230 -21.13 -12.71 -16.29
CA THR A 230 -19.66 -12.63 -16.09
C THR A 230 -19.11 -13.85 -15.37
N PHE A 231 -19.83 -14.35 -14.34
CA PHE A 231 -19.34 -15.48 -13.54
C PHE A 231 -19.49 -16.82 -14.24
N GLU A 232 -20.45 -16.93 -15.17
CA GLU A 232 -20.60 -18.11 -16.02
C GLU A 232 -19.56 -18.12 -17.15
N GLU A 233 -19.34 -16.97 -17.80
CA GLU A 233 -18.38 -16.81 -18.89
C GLU A 233 -16.94 -17.06 -18.44
N LEU A 234 -16.56 -16.49 -17.30
CA LEU A 234 -15.18 -16.56 -16.79
C LEU A 234 -14.94 -17.74 -15.85
N ALA A 235 -15.89 -18.68 -15.74
CA ALA A 235 -15.74 -19.85 -14.88
C ALA A 235 -14.45 -20.60 -15.20
N ARG A 236 -13.63 -20.87 -14.17
CA ARG A 236 -12.36 -21.60 -14.27
C ARG A 236 -11.36 -21.01 -15.29
N SER A 237 -11.27 -19.69 -15.38
CA SER A 237 -10.40 -18.99 -16.33
C SER A 237 -9.12 -18.42 -15.73
N PHE A 238 -9.02 -18.22 -14.41
CA PHE A 238 -7.88 -17.54 -13.80
C PHE A 238 -6.96 -18.48 -13.01
N ASP A 239 -5.66 -18.30 -13.20
CA ASP A 239 -4.63 -18.91 -12.35
C ASP A 239 -4.53 -18.18 -11.00
N LEU A 240 -4.68 -16.85 -11.03
CA LEU A 240 -4.50 -15.97 -9.89
C LEU A 240 -5.57 -14.87 -9.91
N ILE A 241 -6.16 -14.58 -8.77
CA ILE A 241 -7.04 -13.42 -8.57
C ILE A 241 -6.49 -12.58 -7.42
N ILE A 242 -6.26 -11.30 -7.67
CA ILE A 242 -5.92 -10.32 -6.63
C ILE A 242 -7.20 -9.55 -6.26
N ASN A 243 -7.75 -9.78 -5.07
CA ASN A 243 -8.91 -9.05 -4.58
C ASN A 243 -8.48 -7.79 -3.83
N THR A 244 -8.79 -6.62 -4.38
CA THR A 244 -8.44 -5.31 -3.83
C THR A 244 -9.61 -4.58 -3.16
N VAL A 245 -10.80 -5.19 -3.15
CA VAL A 245 -12.03 -4.57 -2.64
C VAL A 245 -12.07 -4.63 -1.10
N SER A 246 -12.25 -3.47 -0.48
CA SER A 246 -12.40 -3.27 0.97
C SER A 246 -13.87 -3.25 1.44
N ALA A 247 -14.74 -3.95 0.71
CA ALA A 247 -16.17 -4.07 1.01
C ALA A 247 -16.61 -5.55 0.96
N PRO A 248 -17.72 -5.93 1.62
CA PRO A 248 -18.25 -7.28 1.53
C PRO A 248 -18.59 -7.67 0.09
N ILE A 249 -18.04 -8.79 -0.37
CA ILE A 249 -18.32 -9.40 -1.68
C ILE A 249 -18.53 -10.90 -1.54
N ASP A 250 -19.24 -11.51 -2.49
CA ASP A 250 -19.40 -12.96 -2.53
C ASP A 250 -18.13 -13.65 -3.04
N ILE A 251 -17.18 -13.90 -2.12
CA ILE A 251 -15.91 -14.59 -2.39
C ILE A 251 -16.14 -15.96 -3.05
N SER A 252 -17.23 -16.66 -2.74
CA SER A 252 -17.50 -18.00 -3.27
C SER A 252 -17.73 -17.97 -4.78
N SER A 253 -18.32 -16.90 -5.32
CA SER A 253 -18.47 -16.70 -6.76
C SER A 253 -17.13 -16.42 -7.45
N TYR A 254 -16.26 -15.61 -6.85
CA TYR A 254 -14.92 -15.36 -7.40
C TYR A 254 -14.01 -16.60 -7.36
N LEU A 255 -14.11 -17.41 -6.30
CA LEU A 255 -13.37 -18.68 -6.23
C LEU A 255 -13.75 -19.62 -7.37
N GLN A 256 -14.99 -19.57 -7.88
CA GLN A 256 -15.39 -20.40 -9.03
C GLN A 256 -14.75 -19.99 -10.35
N LEU A 257 -14.24 -18.76 -10.45
CA LEU A 257 -13.49 -18.27 -11.61
C LEU A 257 -12.08 -18.84 -11.68
N LEU A 258 -11.57 -19.43 -10.60
CA LEU A 258 -10.24 -20.03 -10.56
C LEU A 258 -10.22 -21.40 -11.26
N THR A 259 -9.12 -21.64 -11.99
CA THR A 259 -8.74 -22.95 -12.55
C THR A 259 -8.48 -23.98 -11.44
N LEU A 260 -8.15 -25.21 -11.82
CA LEU A 260 -7.50 -26.16 -10.91
C LEU A 260 -6.24 -25.51 -10.33
N ASP A 261 -6.05 -25.61 -9.01
CA ASP A 261 -4.92 -25.06 -8.24
C ASP A 261 -4.81 -23.53 -8.19
N GLY A 262 -5.78 -22.81 -8.77
CA GLY A 262 -5.76 -21.36 -8.77
C GLY A 262 -5.88 -20.76 -7.35
N ALA A 263 -5.39 -19.54 -7.20
CA ALA A 263 -5.41 -18.82 -5.92
C ALA A 263 -6.16 -17.50 -6.02
N LEU A 264 -7.05 -17.23 -5.07
CA LEU A 264 -7.57 -15.90 -4.80
C LEU A 264 -6.82 -15.35 -3.59
N VAL A 265 -6.10 -14.26 -3.80
CA VAL A 265 -5.33 -13.57 -2.76
C VAL A 265 -6.04 -12.27 -2.39
N ASN A 266 -6.47 -12.21 -1.14
CA ASN A 266 -7.17 -11.07 -0.59
C ASN A 266 -6.19 -10.06 -0.01
N VAL A 267 -6.22 -8.84 -0.54
CA VAL A 267 -5.44 -7.69 -0.03
C VAL A 267 -6.35 -6.51 0.35
N GLY A 268 -7.64 -6.55 0.01
CA GLY A 268 -8.65 -5.64 0.55
C GLY A 268 -9.05 -6.02 1.99
N ALA A 269 -9.25 -5.03 2.85
CA ALA A 269 -9.54 -5.23 4.27
C ALA A 269 -10.92 -4.63 4.66
N PRO A 270 -12.04 -5.32 4.37
CA PRO A 270 -13.35 -4.90 4.88
C PRO A 270 -13.40 -5.02 6.41
N ALA A 271 -14.27 -4.23 7.05
CA ALA A 271 -14.49 -4.32 8.50
C ALA A 271 -15.22 -5.62 8.89
N GLU A 272 -16.06 -6.13 8.00
CA GLU A 272 -16.84 -7.36 8.22
C GLU A 272 -16.10 -8.62 7.73
N PRO A 273 -16.26 -9.76 8.44
CA PRO A 273 -15.76 -11.06 7.96
C PRO A 273 -16.38 -11.48 6.61
N LEU A 274 -15.56 -12.07 5.75
CA LEU A 274 -16.00 -12.60 4.46
C LEU A 274 -16.38 -14.10 4.58
N PRO A 275 -17.65 -14.48 4.33
CA PRO A 275 -18.05 -15.89 4.37
C PRO A 275 -17.49 -16.65 3.17
N VAL A 276 -17.01 -17.87 3.41
CA VAL A 276 -16.45 -18.76 2.37
C VAL A 276 -17.19 -20.09 2.35
N ASN A 277 -17.79 -20.44 1.22
CA ASN A 277 -18.35 -21.77 1.01
C ASN A 277 -17.23 -22.76 0.69
N VAL A 278 -16.96 -23.72 1.59
CA VAL A 278 -15.86 -24.68 1.46
C VAL A 278 -15.92 -25.50 0.16
N PHE A 279 -17.10 -25.79 -0.39
CA PHE A 279 -17.20 -26.53 -1.66
C PHE A 279 -16.68 -25.74 -2.87
N SER A 280 -16.66 -24.40 -2.79
CA SER A 280 -16.02 -23.56 -3.81
C SER A 280 -14.51 -23.77 -3.87
N LEU A 281 -13.88 -24.24 -2.78
CA LEU A 281 -12.46 -24.62 -2.73
C LEU A 281 -12.24 -26.08 -3.16
N ILE A 282 -13.00 -27.02 -2.58
CA ILE A 282 -12.82 -28.47 -2.77
C ILE A 282 -12.87 -28.88 -4.24
N THR A 283 -13.84 -28.34 -4.98
CA THR A 283 -14.13 -28.78 -6.37
C THR A 283 -13.05 -28.41 -7.38
N GLY A 284 -12.13 -27.51 -7.03
CA GLY A 284 -11.03 -27.08 -7.91
C GLY A 284 -9.66 -27.09 -7.23
N ARG A 285 -9.52 -27.68 -6.04
CA ARG A 285 -8.29 -27.63 -5.22
C ARG A 285 -7.75 -26.19 -5.11
N ARG A 286 -8.66 -25.22 -4.96
CA ARG A 286 -8.34 -23.79 -5.00
C ARG A 286 -7.82 -23.31 -3.66
N SER A 287 -7.08 -22.21 -3.71
CA SER A 287 -6.57 -21.52 -2.53
C SER A 287 -7.32 -20.20 -2.30
N PHE A 288 -7.67 -19.94 -1.05
CA PHE A 288 -8.02 -18.61 -0.58
C PHE A 288 -6.94 -18.16 0.41
N ALA A 289 -6.24 -17.09 0.08
CA ALA A 289 -5.08 -16.62 0.82
C ALA A 289 -5.19 -15.12 1.13
N GLY A 290 -4.36 -14.64 2.05
CA GLY A 290 -4.13 -13.22 2.28
C GLY A 290 -2.67 -12.87 2.01
N SER A 291 -2.42 -11.61 1.67
CA SER A 291 -1.08 -11.03 1.66
C SER A 291 -1.11 -9.65 2.29
N ALA A 292 -0.02 -9.23 2.92
CA ALA A 292 0.10 -7.95 3.59
C ALA A 292 1.42 -7.30 3.18
N ILE A 293 1.34 -6.11 2.57
CA ILE A 293 2.50 -5.29 2.15
C ILE A 293 3.61 -6.16 1.53
N GLY A 294 4.88 -5.91 1.87
CA GLY A 294 6.00 -6.79 1.61
C GLY A 294 7.16 -6.42 2.53
N GLY A 295 8.18 -7.27 2.62
CA GLY A 295 9.39 -6.97 3.38
C GLY A 295 10.19 -5.81 2.80
N ILE A 296 11.18 -5.29 3.52
CA ILE A 296 11.99 -4.16 3.02
C ILE A 296 12.75 -4.54 1.75
N ARG A 297 13.29 -5.77 1.71
CA ARG A 297 13.95 -6.30 0.51
C ARG A 297 13.01 -6.33 -0.69
N GLU A 298 11.81 -6.88 -0.52
CA GLU A 298 10.83 -6.99 -1.61
C GLU A 298 10.29 -5.63 -2.04
N THR A 299 10.16 -4.68 -1.10
CA THR A 299 9.80 -3.28 -1.39
C THR A 299 10.85 -2.62 -2.28
N GLN A 300 12.14 -2.85 -2.01
CA GLN A 300 13.21 -2.34 -2.88
C GLN A 300 13.17 -2.99 -4.27
N GLU A 301 12.99 -4.32 -4.34
CA GLU A 301 12.84 -5.04 -5.62
C GLU A 301 11.66 -4.49 -6.45
N MET A 302 10.54 -4.18 -5.81
CA MET A 302 9.37 -3.60 -6.45
C MET A 302 9.65 -2.20 -7.00
N LEU A 303 10.33 -1.34 -6.24
CA LEU A 303 10.69 0.01 -6.71
C LEU A 303 11.67 -0.04 -7.88
N ASP A 304 12.66 -0.93 -7.82
CA ASP A 304 13.63 -1.12 -8.90
C ASP A 304 12.92 -1.66 -10.17
N PHE A 305 12.02 -2.63 -10.03
CA PHE A 305 11.17 -3.14 -11.13
C PHE A 305 10.30 -2.05 -11.74
N CYS A 306 9.65 -1.24 -10.90
CA CYS A 306 8.83 -0.13 -11.36
C CYS A 306 9.65 0.90 -12.13
N ALA A 307 10.88 1.21 -11.69
CA ALA A 307 11.75 2.17 -12.36
C ALA A 307 12.21 1.64 -13.73
N GLU A 308 12.56 0.36 -13.82
CA GLU A 308 12.94 -0.30 -15.06
C GLU A 308 11.81 -0.27 -16.11
N HIS A 309 10.56 -0.39 -15.66
CA HIS A 309 9.38 -0.43 -16.53
C HIS A 309 8.65 0.91 -16.66
N GLY A 310 9.17 1.99 -16.06
CA GLY A 310 8.54 3.32 -16.09
C GLY A 310 7.17 3.37 -15.39
N LEU A 311 6.99 2.62 -14.31
CA LEU A 311 5.75 2.51 -13.56
C LEU A 311 5.77 3.42 -12.32
N GLY A 312 4.85 4.38 -12.27
CA GLY A 312 4.46 5.09 -11.05
C GLY A 312 2.96 4.94 -10.77
N ALA A 313 2.48 5.41 -9.63
CA ALA A 313 1.03 5.50 -9.39
C ALA A 313 0.38 6.60 -10.25
N GLU A 314 -0.91 6.48 -10.53
CA GLU A 314 -1.71 7.60 -11.06
C GLU A 314 -2.22 8.45 -9.90
N ILE A 315 -1.80 9.71 -9.87
CA ILE A 315 -1.90 10.57 -8.70
C ILE A 315 -2.64 11.87 -8.98
N GLU A 316 -3.32 12.37 -7.94
CA GLU A 316 -3.77 13.74 -7.80
C GLU A 316 -2.96 14.37 -6.66
N VAL A 317 -2.05 15.30 -6.99
CA VAL A 317 -1.27 16.02 -5.97
C VAL A 317 -2.15 17.12 -5.35
N ILE A 318 -2.16 17.19 -4.02
CA ILE A 318 -2.97 18.16 -3.27
C ILE A 318 -2.12 18.93 -2.25
N PRO A 319 -2.47 20.20 -1.96
CA PRO A 319 -1.92 20.90 -0.80
C PRO A 319 -2.49 20.33 0.51
N ALA A 320 -1.80 20.56 1.62
CA ALA A 320 -2.12 20.02 2.93
C ALA A 320 -3.46 20.51 3.50
N ASP A 321 -3.91 21.71 3.14
CA ASP A 321 -5.22 22.23 3.55
C ASP A 321 -6.40 21.49 2.89
N LYS A 322 -6.13 20.63 1.89
CA LYS A 322 -7.12 19.78 1.21
C LYS A 322 -7.15 18.34 1.68
N ILE A 323 -6.39 17.96 2.71
CA ILE A 323 -6.34 16.56 3.18
C ILE A 323 -7.73 16.06 3.62
N ASN A 324 -8.50 16.85 4.37
CA ASN A 324 -9.83 16.43 4.84
C ASN A 324 -10.82 16.28 3.66
N ASP A 325 -10.79 17.18 2.68
CA ASP A 325 -11.60 17.06 1.45
C ASP A 325 -11.22 15.78 0.68
N ALA A 326 -9.92 15.47 0.60
CA ALA A 326 -9.42 14.27 -0.04
C ALA A 326 -9.85 12.98 0.68
N TYR A 327 -9.93 12.97 2.01
CA TYR A 327 -10.44 11.82 2.78
C TYR A 327 -11.87 11.47 2.37
N GLU A 328 -12.74 12.46 2.27
CA GLU A 328 -14.13 12.24 1.85
C GLU A 328 -14.22 11.76 0.39
N ARG A 329 -13.37 12.30 -0.50
CA ARG A 329 -13.27 11.82 -1.90
C ARG A 329 -12.76 10.39 -2.00
N VAL A 330 -11.79 9.98 -1.18
CA VAL A 330 -11.31 8.58 -1.12
C VAL A 330 -12.45 7.64 -0.76
N LEU A 331 -13.22 7.97 0.29
CA LEU A 331 -14.36 7.17 0.74
C LEU A 331 -15.47 7.11 -0.32
N ALA A 332 -15.69 8.19 -1.05
CA ALA A 332 -16.63 8.25 -2.18
C ALA A 332 -16.12 7.56 -3.45
N SER A 333 -14.90 6.99 -3.45
CA SER A 333 -14.22 6.46 -4.63
C SER A 333 -14.04 7.48 -5.77
N ASP A 334 -13.98 8.77 -5.40
CA ASP A 334 -13.83 9.93 -6.28
C ASP A 334 -12.36 10.36 -6.41
N VAL A 335 -11.53 9.45 -6.88
CA VAL A 335 -10.12 9.69 -7.19
C VAL A 335 -9.67 8.82 -8.36
N ARG A 336 -8.71 9.30 -9.14
CA ARG A 336 -8.05 8.56 -10.23
C ARG A 336 -6.52 8.68 -10.11
N TYR A 337 -5.84 7.83 -9.35
CA TYR A 337 -6.33 6.74 -8.48
C TYR A 337 -5.85 6.88 -7.03
N ARG A 338 -4.98 7.84 -6.74
CA ARG A 338 -4.37 8.11 -5.44
C ARG A 338 -4.25 9.61 -5.20
N PHE A 339 -4.42 10.05 -3.96
CA PHE A 339 -3.97 11.39 -3.57
C PHE A 339 -2.55 11.33 -3.03
N VAL A 340 -1.80 12.40 -3.29
CA VAL A 340 -0.48 12.63 -2.75
C VAL A 340 -0.42 14.05 -2.20
N ILE A 341 -0.04 14.19 -0.94
CA ILE A 341 0.11 15.48 -0.27
C ILE A 341 1.46 16.06 -0.67
N ASP A 342 1.48 17.30 -1.14
CA ASP A 342 2.71 18.09 -1.27
C ASP A 342 3.11 18.64 0.10
N SER A 343 4.15 18.05 0.69
CA SER A 343 4.59 18.41 2.04
C SER A 343 5.17 19.81 2.15
N SER A 344 5.52 20.47 1.04
CA SER A 344 5.96 21.88 1.05
C SER A 344 4.86 22.85 1.49
N THR A 345 3.60 22.39 1.51
CA THR A 345 2.42 23.18 1.88
C THR A 345 1.97 22.98 3.33
N LEU A 346 2.69 22.18 4.13
CA LEU A 346 2.34 21.86 5.52
C LEU A 346 2.57 23.00 6.52
N GLY A 347 3.04 24.17 6.07
CA GLY A 347 3.29 25.36 6.88
C GLY A 347 4.73 25.85 6.77
#